data_AF-A0A1M6XVK3-F1
#
_entry.id   AF-A0A1M6XVK3-F1
#
_cell.length_a   1.000
_cell.length_b   1.000
_cell.length_c   1.000
_cell.angle_alpha   90.00
_cell.angle_beta   90.00
_cell.angle_gamma   90.00
#
_symmetry.space_group_name_H-M   'P 1'
#
loop_
_entity.id
_entity.type
_entity.pdbx_description
1 polymer ?
#
loop_
_entity_poly.entity_id
_entity_poly.type
_entity_poly.pdbx_seq_one_letter_code
_entity_poly.pdbx_strand_id
1 'polypeptide(L)'
;MIFKTIPHITKTFMKHYKEINSKIRFQLLSKFVVSKTRFSTYPFTAIYFRDVLHYSPIKIGFLFGLPSLGSAILGLLVGSMMDFIGNELGFLCGLVIASISIEGVWTSSSLCILAVMSGMS
;
A
#
# COMPACT_ATOMS: atom_id res chain seq x y z
N MET A 1 -30.72 -10.97 17.63
CA MET A 1 -31.33 -10.13 16.58
C MET A 1 -30.31 -9.61 15.54
N ILE A 2 -29.02 -9.43 15.89
CA ILE A 2 -27.97 -8.87 15.01
C ILE A 2 -27.63 -9.75 13.79
N PHE A 3 -27.78 -11.08 13.87
CA PHE A 3 -27.40 -11.99 12.78
C PHE A 3 -28.38 -12.03 11.59
N LYS A 4 -29.61 -11.52 11.72
CA LYS A 4 -30.59 -11.50 10.61
C LYS A 4 -30.44 -10.29 9.67
N THR A 5 -29.75 -9.23 10.11
CA THR A 5 -29.57 -7.99 9.33
C THR A 5 -28.40 -8.05 8.35
N ILE A 6 -27.40 -8.89 8.64
CA ILE A 6 -26.20 -9.12 7.81
C ILE A 6 -26.52 -9.58 6.36
N PRO A 7 -27.42 -10.56 6.12
CA PRO A 7 -27.72 -11.02 4.76
C PRO A 7 -28.45 -9.98 3.90
N HIS A 8 -29.13 -9.00 4.49
CA HIS A 8 -29.82 -7.95 3.74
C HIS A 8 -28.83 -6.89 3.24
N ILE A 9 -27.91 -6.45 4.11
CA ILE A 9 -26.90 -5.43 3.79
C ILE A 9 -25.97 -5.94 2.67
N THR A 10 -25.55 -7.20 2.75
CA THR A 10 -24.67 -7.84 1.75
C THR A 10 -25.32 -7.92 0.37
N LYS A 11 -26.63 -8.22 0.28
CA LYS A 11 -27.37 -8.25 -0.99
C LYS A 11 -27.49 -6.86 -1.63
N THR A 12 -27.83 -5.84 -0.85
CA THR A 12 -27.95 -4.45 -1.37
C THR A 12 -26.59 -3.93 -1.85
N PHE A 13 -25.53 -4.22 -1.11
CA PHE A 13 -24.16 -3.88 -1.48
C PHE A 13 -23.72 -4.58 -2.78
N MET A 14 -23.95 -5.89 -2.91
CA MET A 14 -23.63 -6.65 -4.12
C MET A 14 -24.35 -6.11 -5.36
N LYS A 15 -25.60 -5.64 -5.22
CA LYS A 15 -26.36 -5.05 -6.31
C LYS A 15 -25.72 -3.75 -6.81
N HIS A 16 -25.42 -2.82 -5.89
CA HIS A 16 -24.73 -1.56 -6.22
C HIS A 16 -23.32 -1.80 -6.76
N TYR A 17 -22.59 -2.77 -6.20
CA TYR A 17 -21.25 -3.12 -6.67
C TYR A 17 -21.26 -3.63 -8.13
N LYS A 18 -22.31 -4.34 -8.55
CA LYS A 18 -22.44 -4.80 -9.94
C LYS A 18 -22.69 -3.64 -10.92
N GLU A 19 -23.34 -2.57 -10.48
CA GLU A 19 -23.63 -1.37 -11.27
C GLU A 19 -22.39 -0.47 -11.46
N ILE A 20 -21.37 -0.62 -10.62
CA ILE A 20 -20.10 0.11 -10.77
C ILE A 20 -19.30 -0.41 -11.98
N ASN A 21 -18.70 0.53 -12.73
CA ASN A 21 -17.80 0.22 -13.85
C ASN A 21 -16.70 -0.76 -13.43
N SER A 22 -16.44 -1.78 -14.26
CA SER A 22 -15.42 -2.79 -14.01
C SER A 22 -14.03 -2.19 -13.69
N LYS A 23 -13.66 -1.07 -14.32
CA LYS A 23 -12.38 -0.39 -14.05
C LYS A 23 -12.30 0.15 -12.61
N ILE A 24 -13.38 0.78 -12.13
CA ILE A 24 -13.45 1.32 -10.77
C ILE A 24 -13.46 0.18 -9.75
N ARG A 25 -14.16 -0.93 -10.04
CA ARG A 25 -14.14 -2.12 -9.20
C ARG A 25 -12.73 -2.67 -9.02
N PHE A 26 -11.97 -2.74 -10.12
CA PHE A 26 -10.58 -3.20 -10.08
C PHE A 26 -9.71 -2.26 -9.24
N GLN A 27 -9.82 -0.94 -9.43
CA GLN A 27 -9.08 0.04 -8.63
C GLN A 27 -9.40 -0.08 -7.12
N LEU A 28 -10.68 -0.22 -6.77
CA LEU A 28 -11.11 -0.39 -5.38
C LEU A 28 -10.56 -1.69 -4.77
N LEU A 29 -10.62 -2.80 -5.52
CA LEU A 29 -10.09 -4.08 -5.07
C LEU A 29 -8.57 -4.01 -4.87
N SER A 30 -7.84 -3.47 -5.83
CA SER A 30 -6.38 -3.31 -5.74
C SER A 30 -5.99 -2.43 -4.55
N LYS A 31 -6.69 -1.30 -4.34
CA LYS A 31 -6.45 -0.43 -3.18
C LYS A 31 -6.75 -1.14 -1.85
N PHE A 32 -7.81 -1.93 -1.80
CA PHE A 32 -8.14 -2.73 -0.62
C PHE A 32 -7.05 -3.76 -0.31
N VAL A 33 -6.60 -4.51 -1.32
CA VAL A 33 -5.53 -5.51 -1.17
C VAL A 33 -4.24 -4.85 -0.68
N VAL A 34 -3.78 -3.80 -1.36
CA VAL A 34 -2.56 -3.06 -0.96
C VAL A 34 -2.68 -2.53 0.46
N SER A 35 -3.80 -1.89 0.81
CA SER A 35 -3.99 -1.35 2.16
C SER A 35 -4.00 -2.44 3.22
N LYS A 36 -4.68 -3.56 2.97
CA LYS A 36 -4.71 -4.69 3.91
C LYS A 36 -3.33 -5.32 4.09
N THR A 37 -2.62 -5.59 3.00
CA THR A 37 -1.24 -6.09 3.07
C THR A 37 -0.37 -5.14 3.87
N ARG A 38 -0.43 -3.83 3.59
CA ARG A 38 0.36 -2.83 4.31
C ARG A 38 0.06 -2.82 5.81
N PHE A 39 -1.21 -2.76 6.19
CA PHE A 39 -1.61 -2.76 7.60
C PHE A 39 -1.24 -4.06 8.33
N SER A 40 -1.29 -5.19 7.64
CA SER A 40 -0.89 -6.48 8.22
C SER A 40 0.63 -6.59 8.36
N THR A 41 1.42 -6.13 7.40
CA THR A 41 2.88 -6.30 7.39
C THR A 41 3.61 -5.35 8.35
N TYR A 42 3.16 -4.09 8.46
CA TYR A 42 3.81 -3.06 9.28
C TYR A 42 4.16 -3.47 10.72
N PRO A 43 3.25 -4.04 11.53
CA PRO A 43 3.58 -4.44 12.89
C PRO A 43 4.64 -5.55 12.93
N PHE A 44 4.60 -6.52 12.01
CA PHE A 44 5.60 -7.58 11.94
C PHE A 44 6.97 -7.04 11.50
N THR A 45 7.00 -6.11 10.56
CA THR A 45 8.25 -5.44 10.13
C THR A 45 8.89 -4.67 11.28
N ALA A 46 8.09 -3.99 12.10
CA ALA A 46 8.61 -3.28 13.27
C ALA A 46 9.22 -4.24 14.31
N ILE A 47 8.57 -5.40 14.55
CA ILE A 47 9.10 -6.45 15.42
C ILE A 47 10.40 -7.03 14.83
N TYR A 48 10.43 -7.34 13.54
CA TYR A 48 11.61 -7.87 12.86
C TYR A 48 12.81 -6.90 12.96
N PHE A 49 12.61 -5.61 12.69
CA PHE A 49 13.69 -4.61 12.81
C PHE A 49 14.22 -4.48 14.24
N ARG A 50 13.36 -4.65 15.24
CA ARG A 50 13.76 -4.61 16.65
C ARG A 50 14.49 -5.89 17.08
N ASP A 51 13.92 -7.04 16.78
CA ASP A 51 14.33 -8.31 17.40
C ASP A 51 15.41 -9.04 16.60
N VAL A 52 15.42 -8.87 15.26
CA VAL A 52 16.40 -9.52 14.36
C VAL A 52 17.52 -8.56 13.97
N LEU A 53 17.18 -7.32 13.59
CA LEU A 53 18.20 -6.33 13.18
C LEU A 53 18.72 -5.47 14.33
N HIS A 54 18.14 -5.61 15.53
CA HIS A 54 18.53 -4.87 16.74
C HIS A 54 18.53 -3.35 16.56
N TYR A 55 17.60 -2.83 15.75
CA TYR A 55 17.48 -1.38 15.54
C TYR A 55 16.85 -0.71 16.75
N SER A 56 17.33 0.50 17.06
CA SER A 56 16.73 1.32 18.11
C SER A 56 15.32 1.78 17.72
N PRO A 57 14.40 1.99 18.69
CA PRO A 57 13.05 2.47 18.40
C PRO A 57 13.02 3.76 17.58
N ILE A 58 14.01 4.65 17.78
CA ILE A 58 14.17 5.89 17.01
C ILE A 58 14.43 5.58 15.53
N LYS A 59 15.35 4.66 15.23
CA LYS A 59 15.65 4.26 13.84
C LYS A 59 14.44 3.63 13.16
N ILE A 60 13.69 2.81 13.89
CA ILE A 60 12.43 2.21 13.40
C ILE A 60 11.41 3.32 13.10
N GLY A 61 11.25 4.29 13.99
CA GLY A 61 10.40 5.46 13.77
C GLY A 61 10.76 6.22 12.50
N PHE A 62 12.05 6.49 12.27
CA PHE A 62 12.53 7.10 11.03
C PHE A 62 12.26 6.24 9.79
N LEU A 63 12.49 4.93 9.89
CA LEU A 63 12.23 3.96 8.82
C LEU A 63 10.76 3.90 8.38
N PHE A 64 9.81 4.24 9.25
CA PHE A 64 8.39 4.33 8.91
C PHE A 64 7.93 5.76 8.57
N GLY A 65 8.56 6.78 9.16
CA GLY A 65 8.22 8.18 8.97
C GLY A 65 8.72 8.78 7.65
N LEU A 66 10.01 8.56 7.32
CA LEU A 66 10.64 9.08 6.10
C LEU A 66 9.92 8.62 4.82
N PRO A 67 9.59 7.32 4.66
CA PRO A 67 8.67 6.83 3.64
C PRO A 67 7.45 7.70 3.38
N SER A 68 6.69 8.01 4.44
CA SER A 68 5.41 8.69 4.32
C SER A 68 5.59 10.12 3.79
N LEU A 69 6.68 10.78 4.20
CA LEU A 69 7.06 12.08 3.68
C LEU A 69 7.47 11.98 2.20
N GLY A 70 8.28 10.97 1.87
CA GLY A 70 8.72 10.68 0.50
C GLY A 70 7.54 10.40 -0.43
N SER A 71 6.58 9.57 -0.02
CA SER A 71 5.38 9.28 -0.80
C SER A 71 4.52 10.52 -1.05
N ALA A 72 4.47 11.47 -0.12
CA ALA A 72 3.72 12.72 -0.32
C ALA A 72 4.36 13.59 -1.41
N ILE A 73 5.69 13.75 -1.36
CA ILE A 73 6.44 14.52 -2.37
C ILE A 73 6.39 13.82 -3.73
N LEU A 74 6.66 12.52 -3.76
CA LEU A 74 6.58 11.71 -4.97
C LEU A 74 5.16 11.64 -5.52
N GLY A 75 4.13 11.66 -4.66
CA GLY A 75 2.73 11.69 -5.07
C GLY A 75 2.38 12.93 -5.89
N LEU A 76 2.93 14.09 -5.52
CA LEU A 76 2.78 15.31 -6.33
C LEU A 76 3.45 15.16 -7.69
N LEU A 77 4.68 14.62 -7.71
CA LEU A 77 5.47 14.46 -8.93
C LEU A 77 4.83 13.43 -9.89
N VAL A 78 4.39 12.30 -9.35
CA VAL A 78 3.66 11.26 -10.09
C VAL A 78 2.32 11.79 -10.58
N GLY A 79 1.60 12.57 -9.77
CA GLY A 79 0.36 13.24 -10.19
C GLY A 79 0.59 14.13 -11.41
N SER A 80 1.62 14.97 -11.38
CA SER A 80 2.00 15.78 -12.55
C SER A 80 2.44 14.93 -13.75
N MET A 81 3.12 13.80 -13.53
CA MET A 81 3.50 12.89 -14.61
C MET A 81 2.29 12.20 -15.24
N MET A 82 1.24 11.90 -14.46
CA MET A 82 0.01 11.26 -14.94
C MET A 82 -0.74 12.10 -15.97
N ASP A 83 -0.57 13.43 -15.96
CA ASP A 83 -1.12 14.32 -16.98
C ASP A 83 -0.49 14.06 -18.37
N PHE A 84 0.74 13.55 -18.43
CA PHE A 84 1.44 13.24 -19.69
C PHE A 84 1.26 11.80 -20.14
N ILE A 85 1.32 10.84 -19.22
CA ILE A 85 1.31 9.40 -19.54
C ILE A 85 -0.11 8.80 -19.48
N GLY A 86 -1.06 9.52 -18.91
CA GLY A 86 -2.42 9.04 -18.68
C GLY A 86 -2.57 8.20 -17.41
N ASN A 87 -3.77 8.25 -16.82
CA ASN A 87 -4.09 7.64 -15.54
C ASN A 87 -3.97 6.10 -15.54
N GLU A 88 -4.26 5.44 -16.66
CA GLU A 88 -4.22 3.98 -16.75
C GLU A 88 -2.79 3.43 -16.67
N LEU A 89 -1.87 4.02 -17.44
CA LEU A 89 -0.45 3.63 -17.43
C LEU A 89 0.21 4.02 -16.11
N GLY A 90 -0.10 5.21 -15.56
CA GLY A 90 0.40 5.62 -14.25
C GLY A 90 0.01 4.63 -13.13
N PHE A 91 -1.23 4.13 -13.16
CA PHE A 91 -1.69 3.12 -12.20
C PHE A 91 -0.95 1.78 -12.34
N LEU A 92 -0.75 1.30 -13.58
CA LEU A 92 -0.01 0.06 -13.82
C LEU A 92 1.46 0.17 -13.39
N CYS A 93 2.13 1.27 -13.73
CA CYS A 93 3.49 1.54 -13.27
C CYS A 93 3.57 1.56 -11.73
N GLY A 94 2.59 2.19 -11.06
CA GLY A 94 2.50 2.18 -9.60
C GLY A 94 2.38 0.78 -9.01
N LEU A 95 1.57 -0.09 -9.60
CA LEU A 95 1.45 -1.49 -9.14
C LEU A 95 2.75 -2.29 -9.32
N VAL A 96 3.45 -2.10 -10.44
CA VAL A 96 4.75 -2.77 -10.69
C VAL A 96 5.80 -2.29 -9.69
N ILE A 97 5.90 -0.98 -9.47
CA ILE A 97 6.83 -0.38 -8.51
C ILE A 97 6.54 -0.89 -7.09
N ALA A 98 5.27 -0.91 -6.67
CA ALA A 98 4.88 -1.42 -5.36
C ALA A 98 5.26 -2.89 -5.18
N SER A 99 5.08 -3.71 -6.22
CA SER A 99 5.44 -5.14 -6.20
C SER A 99 6.95 -5.36 -6.05
N ILE A 100 7.76 -4.62 -6.82
CA ILE A 100 9.23 -4.67 -6.73
C ILE A 100 9.70 -4.19 -5.35
N SER A 101 9.04 -3.17 -4.80
CA SER A 101 9.40 -2.59 -3.51
C SER A 101 9.22 -3.58 -2.37
N ILE A 102 8.12 -4.35 -2.38
CA ILE A 102 7.89 -5.41 -1.38
C ILE A 102 9.01 -6.45 -1.45
N GLU A 103 9.39 -6.91 -2.63
CA GLU A 103 10.48 -7.88 -2.81
C GLU A 103 11.84 -7.32 -2.32
N GLY A 104 12.09 -6.04 -2.60
CA GLY A 104 13.30 -5.34 -2.18
C GLY A 104 13.46 -5.24 -0.66
N VAL A 105 12.35 -5.16 0.09
CA VAL A 105 12.37 -5.16 1.56
C VAL A 105 12.87 -6.50 2.11
N TRP A 106 12.55 -7.62 1.47
CA TRP A 106 12.94 -8.95 1.95
C TRP A 106 14.40 -9.31 1.62
N THR A 107 14.94 -8.78 0.53
CA THR A 107 16.28 -9.11 0.04
C THR A 107 17.37 -8.17 0.57
N SER A 108 17.02 -6.99 1.05
CA SER A 108 18.01 -5.95 1.39
C SER A 108 18.30 -5.86 2.89
N SER A 109 19.58 -5.91 3.26
CA SER A 109 20.04 -5.67 4.64
C SER A 109 20.41 -4.21 4.93
N SER A 110 20.42 -3.35 3.90
CA SER A 110 20.79 -1.93 4.03
C SER A 110 19.62 -1.08 4.51
N LEU A 111 19.84 -0.32 5.58
CA LEU A 111 18.88 0.63 6.16
C LEU A 111 18.32 1.64 5.14
N CYS A 112 19.17 2.15 4.24
CA CYS A 112 18.73 3.10 3.21
C CYS A 112 17.80 2.44 2.19
N ILE A 113 18.10 1.21 1.77
CA ILE A 113 17.27 0.50 0.79
C ILE A 113 15.93 0.13 1.44
N LEU A 114 15.96 -0.32 2.69
CA LEU A 114 14.74 -0.60 3.45
C LEU A 114 13.86 0.66 3.61
N ALA A 115 14.45 1.82 3.91
CA ALA A 115 13.74 3.09 4.00
C ALA A 115 13.13 3.54 2.66
N VAL A 116 13.82 3.35 1.55
CA VAL A 116 13.29 3.72 0.23
C VAL A 116 12.17 2.75 -0.16
N MET A 117 12.41 1.45 -0.04
CA MET A 117 11.45 0.42 -0.46
C MET A 117 10.20 0.40 0.41
N SER A 118 10.29 0.68 1.72
CA SER A 118 9.12 0.77 2.60
C SER A 118 8.23 1.99 2.32
N GLY A 119 8.75 3.02 1.62
CA GLY A 119 7.96 4.18 1.19
C GLY A 119 7.36 4.11 -0.19
N MET A 120 7.74 3.11 -0.97
CA MET A 120 7.21 2.88 -2.31
C MET A 120 6.04 1.89 -2.32
N SER A 121 5.74 1.23 -1.18
CA SER A 121 4.65 0.26 -0.98
C SER A 121 3.38 0.84 -0.33
#